data_AF-C8NHG7-F1
#
_entry.id   AF-C8NHG7-F1
#
_cell.length_a   1.000
_cell.length_b   1.000
_cell.length_c   1.000
_cell.angle_alpha   90.00
_cell.angle_beta   90.00
_cell.angle_gamma   90.00
#
_symmetry.space_group_name_H-M   'P 1'
#
loop_
_entity.id
_entity.type
_entity.pdbx_description
1 polymer ?
#
loop_
_entity_poly.entity_id
_entity_poly.type
_entity_poly.pdbx_seq_one_letter_code
_entity_poly.pdbx_strand_id
1 'polypeptide(L)'
;MIQVGLQFFTIVTSGLLSGMRILTEKQEILRVVLVEINIGLPVFFAGVAILVYSAMIWSKEWSTKGSFIYRLLMLPGSRFSVYLSKLLTMLIITFFLQGVQVIGVFLNYTLSRVFIPSLDSYHVTPWSLVTNSIAMQTVVPKYETQFFFFFLFGVAAIVTIFQITLLVVGVEKKSTTTKLMSIIGYILLLIIYVGTVSRYQWSFYFIGSETILYLGTGIVVWIIGNLLLSDYLLNHKVSV
;
A
#
# COMPACT_ATOMS: atom_id res chain seq x y z
N MET A 1 9.04 13.66 6.97
CA MET A 1 9.15 14.99 6.32
C MET A 1 9.62 16.10 7.26
N ILE A 2 9.20 16.16 8.53
CA ILE A 2 9.62 17.22 9.48
C ILE A 2 11.10 17.08 9.94
N GLN A 3 11.62 15.86 10.09
CA GLN A 3 13.02 15.62 10.46
C GLN A 3 14.03 16.09 9.41
N VAL A 4 13.67 16.03 8.13
CA VAL A 4 14.53 16.48 7.03
C VAL A 4 14.66 18.01 7.01
N GLY A 5 13.59 18.72 7.39
CA GLY A 5 13.60 20.18 7.48
C GLY A 5 14.49 20.73 8.60
N LEU A 6 14.59 20.02 9.73
CA LEU A 6 15.42 20.46 10.86
C LEU A 6 16.92 20.31 10.59
N GLN A 7 17.32 19.23 9.90
CA GLN A 7 18.71 19.01 9.48
C GLN A 7 19.16 20.05 8.45
N PHE A 8 18.24 20.51 7.59
CA PHE A 8 18.52 21.56 6.61
C PHE A 8 18.88 22.89 7.27
N PHE A 9 18.21 23.25 8.37
CA PHE A 9 18.42 24.56 9.03
C PHE A 9 19.72 24.65 9.83
N THR A 10 20.18 23.52 10.40
CA THR A 10 21.43 23.46 11.18
C THR A 10 22.68 23.49 10.30
N ILE A 11 22.59 22.99 9.07
CA ILE A 11 23.70 22.99 8.12
C ILE A 11 23.88 24.40 7.52
N VAL A 12 22.78 25.10 7.23
CA VAL A 12 22.77 26.45 6.63
C VAL A 12 23.47 27.49 7.52
N THR A 13 23.37 27.38 8.85
CA THR A 13 24.00 28.33 9.78
C THR A 13 25.50 28.09 9.98
N SER A 14 26.03 26.92 9.62
CA SER A 14 27.45 26.56 9.78
C SER A 14 28.32 26.75 8.52
N GLY A 15 27.71 27.06 7.36
CA GLY A 15 28.32 26.87 6.04
C GLY A 15 29.06 28.06 5.40
N LEU A 16 29.32 29.18 6.11
CA LEU A 16 29.87 30.40 5.51
C LEU A 16 31.33 30.26 4.96
N LEU A 17 32.04 29.18 5.27
CA LEU A 17 33.43 28.92 4.84
C LEU A 17 33.56 27.95 3.65
N SER A 18 32.47 27.43 3.08
CA SER A 18 32.50 26.23 2.23
C SER A 18 31.95 26.41 0.80
N GLY A 19 31.99 27.63 0.26
CA GLY A 19 31.32 28.03 -0.99
C GLY A 19 31.58 27.17 -2.24
N MET A 20 32.70 26.43 -2.33
CA MET A 20 32.96 25.49 -3.43
C MET A 20 32.47 24.05 -3.17
N ARG A 21 32.38 23.60 -1.91
CA ARG A 21 31.78 22.29 -1.56
C ARG A 21 30.26 22.30 -1.68
N ILE A 22 29.64 23.44 -1.34
CA ILE A 22 28.19 23.65 -1.36
C ILE A 22 27.60 23.47 -2.77
N LEU A 23 28.31 23.83 -3.84
CA LEU A 23 27.78 23.74 -5.21
C LEU A 23 27.70 22.28 -5.70
N THR A 24 28.70 21.45 -5.40
CA THR A 24 28.68 20.00 -5.64
C THR A 24 27.65 19.28 -4.78
N GLU A 25 27.57 19.63 -3.50
CA GLU A 25 26.63 19.02 -2.55
C GLU A 25 25.16 19.35 -2.92
N LYS A 26 24.89 20.59 -3.32
CA LYS A 26 23.54 21.02 -3.74
C LYS A 26 23.10 20.37 -5.05
N GLN A 27 24.02 20.11 -5.98
CA GLN A 27 23.72 19.39 -7.23
C GLN A 27 23.50 17.88 -7.02
N GLU A 28 24.26 17.25 -6.12
CA GLU A 28 24.02 15.85 -5.75
C GLU A 28 22.69 15.67 -5.01
N ILE A 29 22.38 16.56 -4.06
CA ILE A 29 21.09 16.55 -3.35
C ILE A 29 19.94 16.72 -4.34
N LEU A 30 20.04 17.67 -5.29
CA LEU A 30 19.01 17.88 -6.30
C LEU A 30 18.81 16.63 -7.19
N ARG A 31 19.91 15.96 -7.55
CA ARG A 31 19.89 14.72 -8.36
C ARG A 31 19.22 13.58 -7.59
N VAL A 32 19.58 13.35 -6.33
CA VAL A 32 18.97 12.31 -5.48
C VAL A 32 17.47 12.58 -5.32
N VAL A 33 17.09 13.82 -5.04
CA VAL A 33 15.68 14.22 -4.91
C VAL A 33 14.91 14.01 -6.22
N LEU A 34 15.49 14.38 -7.37
CA LEU A 34 14.85 14.15 -8.68
C LEU A 34 14.67 12.67 -9.00
N VAL A 35 15.66 11.82 -8.69
CA VAL A 35 15.56 10.37 -8.89
C VAL A 35 14.49 9.77 -7.99
N GLU A 36 14.45 10.14 -6.72
CA GLU A 36 13.43 9.65 -5.77
C GLU A 36 12.03 10.14 -6.13
N ILE A 37 11.88 11.37 -6.64
CA ILE A 37 10.58 11.86 -7.13
C ILE A 37 10.15 11.12 -8.39
N ASN A 38 11.06 10.90 -9.35
CA ASN A 38 10.75 10.25 -10.62
C ASN A 38 10.36 8.77 -10.41
N ILE A 39 11.01 8.08 -9.47
CA ILE A 39 10.68 6.69 -9.12
C ILE A 39 9.47 6.64 -8.17
N GLY A 40 9.39 7.57 -7.21
CA GLY A 40 8.36 7.57 -6.16
C GLY A 40 6.96 7.92 -6.63
N LEU A 41 6.82 8.84 -7.60
CA LEU A 41 5.51 9.22 -8.13
C LEU A 41 4.77 8.02 -8.77
N PRO A 42 5.35 7.25 -9.71
CA PRO A 42 4.72 6.06 -10.26
C PRO A 42 4.32 5.03 -9.20
N VAL A 43 5.18 4.78 -8.21
CA VAL A 43 4.92 3.82 -7.11
C VAL A 43 3.71 4.28 -6.28
N PHE A 44 3.65 5.56 -5.94
CA PHE A 44 2.53 6.15 -5.21
C PHE A 44 1.22 6.05 -5.99
N PHE A 45 1.23 6.46 -7.27
CA PHE A 45 0.03 6.39 -8.11
C PHE A 45 -0.45 4.96 -8.32
N ALA A 46 0.46 4.00 -8.47
CA ALA A 46 0.10 2.59 -8.57
C ALA A 46 -0.54 2.07 -7.27
N GLY A 47 0.01 2.43 -6.11
CA GLY A 47 -0.58 2.11 -4.81
C GLY A 47 -2.01 2.65 -4.67
N VAL A 48 -2.21 3.94 -4.98
CA VAL A 48 -3.54 4.57 -4.96
C VAL A 48 -4.48 3.91 -5.97
N ALA A 49 -4.01 3.60 -7.18
CA ALA A 49 -4.81 2.94 -8.21
C ALA A 49 -5.31 1.56 -7.76
N ILE A 50 -4.47 0.77 -7.08
CA ILE A 50 -4.86 -0.53 -6.51
C ILE A 50 -5.98 -0.36 -5.48
N LEU A 51 -5.84 0.61 -4.58
CA LEU A 51 -6.85 0.90 -3.55
C LEU A 51 -8.17 1.35 -4.18
N VAL A 52 -8.13 2.27 -5.14
CA VAL A 52 -9.35 2.72 -5.85
C VAL A 52 -9.99 1.59 -6.63
N TYR A 53 -9.20 0.82 -7.38
CA TYR A 53 -9.71 -0.31 -8.16
C TYR A 53 -10.33 -1.40 -7.28
N SER A 54 -9.78 -1.60 -6.08
CA SER A 54 -10.35 -2.52 -5.08
C SER A 54 -11.75 -2.10 -4.58
N ALA A 55 -12.06 -0.80 -4.54
CA ALA A 55 -13.42 -0.33 -4.27
C ALA A 55 -14.32 -0.41 -5.51
N MET A 56 -13.77 -0.14 -6.70
CA MET A 56 -14.52 -0.15 -7.96
C MET A 56 -14.98 -1.56 -8.36
N ILE A 57 -14.18 -2.61 -8.12
CA ILE A 57 -14.54 -3.98 -8.51
C ILE A 57 -15.85 -4.44 -7.84
N TRP A 58 -16.07 -4.00 -6.60
CA TRP A 58 -17.32 -4.22 -5.89
C TRP A 58 -18.39 -3.23 -6.37
N SER A 59 -18.10 -1.94 -6.37
CA SER A 59 -19.10 -0.91 -6.72
C SER A 59 -19.72 -1.10 -8.11
N LYS A 60 -18.94 -1.51 -9.11
CA LYS A 60 -19.41 -1.77 -10.48
C LYS A 60 -20.40 -2.92 -10.53
N GLU A 61 -20.15 -3.98 -9.77
CA GLU A 61 -20.98 -5.17 -9.77
C GLU A 61 -22.37 -4.88 -9.20
N TRP A 62 -22.43 -4.09 -8.12
CA TRP A 62 -23.67 -3.68 -7.47
C TRP A 62 -24.41 -2.54 -8.19
N SER A 63 -23.67 -1.61 -8.81
CA SER A 63 -24.28 -0.56 -9.65
C SER A 63 -24.88 -1.10 -10.95
N THR A 64 -24.42 -2.28 -11.42
CA THR A 64 -25.00 -2.92 -12.60
C THR A 64 -26.31 -3.58 -12.19
N LYS A 65 -27.39 -2.78 -12.14
CA LYS A 65 -28.77 -3.11 -11.73
C LYS A 65 -29.42 -4.33 -12.44
N GLY A 66 -28.70 -5.06 -13.28
CA GLY A 66 -29.23 -6.16 -14.08
C GLY A 66 -28.68 -7.52 -13.68
N SER A 67 -29.37 -8.23 -12.79
CA SER A 67 -29.47 -9.72 -12.79
C SER A 67 -28.19 -10.57 -12.58
N PHE A 68 -26.97 -10.01 -12.62
CA PHE A 68 -25.73 -10.80 -12.53
C PHE A 68 -25.38 -11.17 -11.09
N ILE A 69 -25.43 -10.23 -10.14
CA ILE A 69 -25.27 -10.54 -8.71
C ILE A 69 -26.30 -11.57 -8.25
N TYR A 70 -27.56 -11.42 -8.68
CA TYR A 70 -28.62 -12.36 -8.35
C TYR A 70 -28.33 -13.77 -8.88
N ARG A 71 -27.84 -13.90 -10.13
CA ARG A 71 -27.43 -15.20 -10.69
C ARG A 71 -26.15 -15.75 -10.06
N LEU A 72 -25.20 -14.90 -9.68
CA LEU A 72 -23.94 -15.29 -9.06
C LEU A 72 -24.13 -15.72 -7.59
N LEU A 73 -25.04 -15.08 -6.86
CA LEU A 73 -25.43 -15.43 -5.49
C LEU A 73 -26.45 -16.58 -5.41
N MET A 74 -27.09 -16.93 -6.53
CA MET A 74 -27.97 -18.11 -6.68
C MET A 74 -27.22 -19.35 -7.22
N LEU A 75 -25.98 -19.21 -7.69
CA LEU A 75 -25.14 -20.38 -8.01
C LEU A 75 -24.94 -21.20 -6.72
N PRO A 76 -25.06 -22.54 -6.77
CA PRO A 76 -24.86 -23.44 -5.62
C PRO A 76 -23.38 -23.57 -5.24
N GLY A 77 -22.70 -22.44 -5.07
CA GLY A 77 -21.32 -22.32 -4.59
C GLY A 77 -21.25 -21.35 -3.41
N SER A 78 -20.21 -21.48 -2.58
CA SER A 78 -20.09 -20.61 -1.40
C SER A 78 -19.90 -19.14 -1.84
N ARG A 79 -20.69 -18.23 -1.26
CA ARG A 79 -20.60 -16.78 -1.51
C ARG A 79 -19.20 -16.23 -1.17
N PHE A 80 -18.50 -16.91 -0.27
CA PHE A 80 -17.10 -16.68 0.08
C PHE A 80 -16.13 -16.93 -1.09
N SER A 81 -16.41 -17.88 -1.99
CA SER A 81 -15.57 -18.14 -3.17
C SER A 81 -15.49 -16.95 -4.13
N VAL A 82 -16.57 -16.17 -4.24
CA VAL A 82 -16.60 -14.94 -5.04
C VAL A 82 -15.70 -13.88 -4.42
N TYR A 83 -15.75 -13.73 -3.09
CA TYR A 83 -14.87 -12.83 -2.34
C TYR A 83 -13.40 -13.21 -2.56
N LEU A 84 -13.05 -14.49 -2.40
CA LEU A 84 -11.69 -14.97 -2.54
C LEU A 84 -11.17 -14.80 -3.97
N SER A 85 -12.01 -15.06 -4.99
CA SER A 85 -11.67 -14.83 -6.39
C SER A 85 -11.34 -13.36 -6.69
N LYS A 86 -12.09 -12.41 -6.12
CA LYS A 86 -11.80 -10.98 -6.25
C LYS A 86 -10.51 -10.59 -5.53
N LEU A 87 -10.28 -11.13 -4.35
CA LEU A 87 -9.04 -10.90 -3.61
C LEU A 87 -7.84 -11.42 -4.40
N LEU A 88 -7.92 -12.63 -4.96
CA LEU A 88 -6.88 -13.20 -5.82
C LEU A 88 -6.63 -12.34 -7.06
N THR A 89 -7.69 -11.86 -7.71
CA THR A 89 -7.60 -10.93 -8.85
C THR A 89 -6.82 -9.67 -8.46
N MET A 90 -7.12 -9.08 -7.30
CA MET A 90 -6.40 -7.90 -6.80
C MET A 90 -4.93 -8.19 -6.51
N LEU A 91 -4.61 -9.36 -5.95
CA LEU A 91 -3.21 -9.76 -5.72
C LEU A 91 -2.45 -9.93 -7.03
N ILE A 92 -3.04 -10.57 -8.04
CA ILE A 92 -2.42 -10.73 -9.36
C ILE A 92 -2.15 -9.36 -10.00
N ILE A 93 -3.14 -8.45 -9.98
CA ILE A 93 -2.98 -7.08 -10.50
C ILE A 93 -1.86 -6.34 -9.74
N THR A 94 -1.79 -6.51 -8.43
CA THR A 94 -0.75 -5.90 -7.59
C THR A 94 0.64 -6.39 -7.99
N PHE A 95 0.85 -7.71 -8.08
CA PHE A 95 2.13 -8.27 -8.52
C PHE A 95 2.51 -7.85 -9.95
N PHE A 96 1.52 -7.79 -10.85
CA PHE A 96 1.74 -7.32 -12.21
C PHE A 96 2.20 -5.85 -12.22
N LEU A 97 1.52 -4.96 -11.47
CA LEU A 97 1.90 -3.55 -11.36
C LEU A 97 3.28 -3.36 -10.73
N GLN A 98 3.62 -4.16 -9.71
CA GLN A 98 4.97 -4.15 -9.13
C GLN A 98 6.03 -4.57 -10.16
N GLY A 99 5.77 -5.61 -10.95
CA GLY A 99 6.65 -6.04 -12.04
C GLY A 99 6.86 -4.94 -13.09
N VAL A 100 5.78 -4.26 -13.49
CA VAL A 100 5.84 -3.14 -14.44
C VAL A 100 6.69 -1.98 -13.88
N GLN A 101 6.60 -1.68 -12.58
CA GLN A 101 7.42 -0.63 -11.94
C GLN A 101 8.92 -0.97 -11.97
N VAL A 102 9.27 -2.22 -11.68
CA VAL A 102 10.67 -2.68 -11.74
C VAL A 102 11.18 -2.55 -13.18
N ILE A 103 10.45 -3.09 -14.16
CA ILE A 103 10.82 -2.96 -15.59
C ILE A 103 10.94 -1.49 -16.00
N GLY A 104 10.04 -0.62 -15.52
CA GLY A 104 10.08 0.81 -15.77
C GLY A 104 11.38 1.48 -15.32
N VAL A 105 11.93 1.10 -14.17
CA VAL A 105 13.22 1.61 -13.69
C VAL A 105 14.38 1.14 -14.57
N PHE A 106 14.38 -0.12 -15.00
CA PHE A 106 15.40 -0.64 -15.92
C PHE A 106 15.35 0.07 -17.29
N LEU A 107 14.15 0.33 -17.81
CA LEU A 107 13.96 1.09 -19.05
C LEU A 107 14.43 2.54 -18.91
N ASN A 108 14.06 3.21 -17.81
CA ASN A 108 14.48 4.59 -17.54
C ASN A 108 16.02 4.71 -17.45
N TYR A 109 16.67 3.77 -16.77
CA TYR A 109 18.12 3.67 -16.72
C TYR A 109 18.74 3.49 -18.11
N THR A 110 18.20 2.56 -18.90
CA THR A 110 18.72 2.27 -20.25
C THR A 110 18.58 3.48 -21.18
N LEU A 111 17.42 4.14 -21.17
CA LEU A 111 17.19 5.36 -21.95
C LEU A 111 18.13 6.49 -21.51
N SER A 112 18.31 6.69 -20.20
CA SER A 112 19.21 7.71 -19.67
C SER A 112 20.65 7.49 -20.11
N ARG A 113 21.11 6.24 -20.17
CA ARG A 113 22.44 5.87 -20.68
C ARG A 113 22.62 6.19 -22.16
N VAL A 114 21.57 5.97 -22.97
CA VAL A 114 21.60 6.25 -24.41
C VAL A 114 21.68 7.76 -24.68
N PHE A 115 20.93 8.58 -23.95
CA PHE A 115 20.89 10.03 -24.18
C PHE A 115 22.02 10.81 -23.50
N ILE A 116 22.58 10.30 -22.41
CA ILE A 116 23.61 11.00 -21.63
C ILE A 116 24.76 10.03 -21.31
N PRO A 117 25.75 9.89 -22.21
CA PRO A 117 26.87 8.97 -22.05
C PRO A 117 27.79 9.27 -20.84
N SER A 118 27.72 10.49 -20.28
CA SER A 118 28.53 10.91 -19.13
C SER A 118 28.12 10.27 -17.79
N LEU A 119 27.00 9.53 -17.75
CA LEU A 119 26.55 8.77 -16.57
C LEU A 119 27.30 7.43 -16.38
N ASP A 120 28.00 6.91 -17.39
CA ASP A 120 28.78 5.66 -17.30
C ASP A 120 29.97 5.79 -16.32
N SER A 121 30.43 7.01 -16.03
CA SER A 121 31.56 7.27 -15.13
C SER A 121 31.33 6.91 -13.66
N TYR A 122 30.07 6.73 -13.24
CA TYR A 122 29.70 6.53 -11.82
C TYR A 122 29.39 5.08 -11.45
N HIS A 123 29.57 4.10 -12.36
CA HIS A 123 29.33 2.67 -12.11
C HIS A 123 27.99 2.35 -11.39
N VAL A 124 26.94 3.15 -11.64
CA VAL A 124 25.62 2.92 -11.05
C VAL A 124 24.94 1.79 -11.81
N THR A 125 24.66 0.68 -11.13
CA THR A 125 23.90 -0.43 -11.73
C THR A 125 22.40 -0.17 -11.58
N PRO A 126 21.55 -0.62 -12.53
CA PRO A 126 20.10 -0.47 -12.40
C PRO A 126 19.56 -1.18 -11.15
N TRP A 127 20.20 -2.27 -10.73
CA TRP A 127 19.87 -2.97 -9.48
C TRP A 127 20.10 -2.09 -8.25
N SER A 128 21.20 -1.32 -8.22
CA SER A 128 21.46 -0.39 -7.13
C SER A 128 20.40 0.71 -7.01
N LEU A 129 19.78 1.14 -8.13
CA LEU A 129 18.67 2.09 -8.09
C LEU A 129 17.40 1.45 -7.49
N VAL A 130 17.16 0.17 -7.80
CA VAL A 130 16.02 -0.57 -7.26
C VAL A 130 16.16 -0.82 -5.76
N THR A 131 17.35 -1.19 -5.28
CA THR A 131 17.53 -1.56 -3.87
C THR A 131 17.78 -0.39 -2.94
N ASN A 132 18.34 0.73 -3.45
CA ASN A 132 18.70 1.87 -2.61
C ASN A 132 17.65 2.99 -2.62
N SER A 133 16.75 3.04 -3.60
CA SER A 133 15.68 4.04 -3.60
C SER A 133 14.67 3.78 -2.48
N ILE A 134 14.29 4.83 -1.76
CA ILE A 134 13.30 4.75 -0.68
C ILE A 134 11.95 4.29 -1.22
N ALA A 135 11.55 4.81 -2.38
CA ALA A 135 10.30 4.43 -3.02
C ALA A 135 10.32 2.96 -3.46
N MET A 136 11.40 2.53 -4.10
CA MET A 136 11.49 1.17 -4.62
C MET A 136 11.66 0.12 -3.52
N GLN A 137 12.21 0.49 -2.36
CA GLN A 137 12.20 -0.38 -1.18
C GLN A 137 10.80 -0.75 -0.68
N THR A 138 9.74 -0.04 -1.09
CA THR A 138 8.35 -0.42 -0.80
C THR A 138 7.86 -1.54 -1.74
N VAL A 139 8.44 -1.64 -2.94
CA VAL A 139 8.04 -2.56 -4.01
C VAL A 139 8.93 -3.80 -4.02
N VAL A 140 10.24 -3.58 -3.96
CA VAL A 140 11.30 -4.59 -3.89
C VAL A 140 12.19 -4.27 -2.69
N PRO A 141 11.81 -4.72 -1.49
CA PRO A 141 12.63 -4.50 -0.29
C PRO A 141 13.93 -5.29 -0.39
N LYS A 142 14.97 -4.76 0.27
CA LYS A 142 16.29 -5.42 0.30
C LYS A 142 16.29 -6.70 1.16
N TYR A 143 15.42 -6.77 2.16
CA TYR A 143 15.34 -7.87 3.11
C TYR A 143 14.03 -8.66 2.95
N GLU A 144 14.11 -9.98 3.02
CA GLU A 144 12.96 -10.89 2.88
C GLU A 144 11.87 -10.61 3.91
N THR A 145 12.25 -10.32 5.15
CA THR A 145 11.30 -10.00 6.23
C THR A 145 10.50 -8.73 5.92
N GLN A 146 11.15 -7.71 5.35
CA GLN A 146 10.47 -6.47 4.94
C GLN A 146 9.50 -6.72 3.78
N PHE A 147 9.85 -7.60 2.85
CA PHE A 147 8.95 -8.03 1.78
C PHE A 147 7.66 -8.64 2.32
N PHE A 148 7.76 -9.60 3.25
CA PHE A 148 6.55 -10.18 3.87
C PHE A 148 5.70 -9.14 4.59
N PHE A 149 6.32 -8.16 5.26
CA PHE A 149 5.59 -7.08 5.92
C PHE A 149 4.83 -6.17 4.97
N PHE A 150 5.51 -5.63 3.95
CA PHE A 150 4.85 -4.76 2.99
C PHE A 150 3.78 -5.50 2.20
N PHE A 151 4.02 -6.76 1.88
CA PHE A 151 3.03 -7.63 1.26
C PHE A 151 1.80 -7.83 2.15
N LEU A 152 1.97 -8.29 3.39
CA LEU A 152 0.87 -8.50 4.34
C LEU A 152 0.10 -7.21 4.62
N PHE A 153 0.80 -6.09 4.74
CA PHE A 153 0.18 -4.77 4.90
C PHE A 153 -0.65 -4.38 3.68
N GLY A 154 -0.15 -4.63 2.47
CA GLY A 154 -0.88 -4.42 1.22
C GLY A 154 -2.16 -5.27 1.15
N VAL A 155 -2.08 -6.55 1.53
CA VAL A 155 -3.25 -7.43 1.62
C VAL A 155 -4.26 -6.90 2.64
N ALA A 156 -3.80 -6.50 3.82
CA ALA A 156 -4.65 -5.92 4.85
C ALA A 156 -5.36 -4.63 4.37
N ALA A 157 -4.68 -3.78 3.60
CA ALA A 157 -5.27 -2.59 3.02
C ALA A 157 -6.38 -2.92 2.00
N ILE A 158 -6.14 -3.87 1.09
CA ILE A 158 -7.14 -4.32 0.11
C ILE A 158 -8.37 -4.90 0.82
N VAL A 159 -8.15 -5.79 1.79
CA VAL A 159 -9.21 -6.43 2.59
C VAL A 159 -10.02 -5.38 3.37
N THR A 160 -9.37 -4.36 3.91
CA THR A 160 -10.03 -3.24 4.61
C THR A 160 -10.93 -2.44 3.66
N ILE A 161 -10.48 -2.16 2.43
CA ILE A 161 -11.31 -1.45 1.43
C ILE A 161 -12.48 -2.32 0.96
N PHE A 162 -12.26 -3.62 0.76
CA PHE A 162 -13.34 -4.56 0.47
C PHE A 162 -14.40 -4.51 1.57
N GLN A 163 -13.96 -4.51 2.83
CA GLN A 163 -14.85 -4.44 3.98
C GLN A 163 -15.66 -3.14 4.03
N ILE A 164 -15.02 -1.98 3.81
CA ILE A 164 -15.71 -0.68 3.75
C ILE A 164 -16.71 -0.67 2.59
N THR A 165 -16.31 -1.15 1.42
CA THR A 165 -17.16 -1.13 0.22
C THR A 165 -18.37 -2.04 0.40
N LEU A 166 -18.21 -3.22 1.00
CA LEU A 166 -19.32 -4.11 1.34
C LEU A 166 -20.30 -3.48 2.34
N LEU A 167 -19.82 -2.69 3.30
CA LEU A 167 -20.69 -1.96 4.23
C LEU A 167 -21.47 -0.82 3.55
N VAL A 168 -20.84 -0.11 2.62
CA VAL A 168 -21.48 0.96 1.84
C VAL A 168 -22.56 0.42 0.92
N VAL A 169 -22.21 -0.64 0.19
CA VAL A 169 -22.98 -1.11 -0.97
C VAL A 169 -23.90 -2.27 -0.62
N GLY A 170 -23.44 -3.26 0.17
CA GLY A 170 -24.18 -4.48 0.46
C GLY A 170 -25.40 -4.32 1.38
N VAL A 171 -25.61 -3.14 1.96
CA VAL A 171 -26.75 -2.87 2.86
C VAL A 171 -27.87 -2.14 2.12
N GLU A 172 -28.30 -2.64 0.96
CA GLU A 172 -29.27 -1.95 0.08
C GLU A 172 -30.63 -1.66 0.77
N LYS A 173 -31.05 -2.47 1.75
CA LYS A 173 -32.35 -2.32 2.44
C LYS A 173 -32.34 -1.49 3.73
N LYS A 174 -31.21 -0.90 4.15
CA LYS A 174 -31.19 -0.01 5.35
C LYS A 174 -31.03 1.45 4.99
N SER A 175 -31.69 2.31 5.78
CA SER A 175 -31.60 3.78 5.69
C SER A 175 -30.16 4.26 5.56
N THR A 176 -29.94 5.32 4.78
CA THR A 176 -28.66 6.01 4.58
C THR A 176 -27.94 6.30 5.91
N THR A 177 -28.69 6.58 6.98
CA THR A 177 -28.14 6.81 8.32
C THR A 177 -27.50 5.56 8.94
N THR A 178 -28.06 4.37 8.70
CA THR A 178 -27.53 3.11 9.22
C THR A 178 -26.24 2.70 8.50
N LYS A 179 -26.13 3.01 7.19
CA LYS A 179 -24.90 2.80 6.42
C LYS A 179 -23.76 3.65 6.99
N LEU A 180 -24.01 4.95 7.15
CA LEU A 180 -23.02 5.89 7.69
C LEU A 180 -22.56 5.46 9.09
N MET A 181 -23.48 5.06 9.97
CA MET A 181 -23.15 4.56 11.30
C MET A 181 -22.31 3.28 11.27
N SER A 182 -22.55 2.36 10.32
CA SER A 182 -21.74 1.15 10.20
C SER A 182 -20.31 1.42 9.72
N ILE A 183 -20.13 2.41 8.84
CA ILE A 183 -18.82 2.85 8.36
C ILE A 183 -18.05 3.53 9.49
N ILE A 184 -18.71 4.45 10.20
CA ILE A 184 -18.12 5.14 11.36
C ILE A 184 -17.72 4.13 12.43
N GLY A 185 -18.59 3.16 12.74
CA GLY A 185 -18.29 2.08 13.68
C GLY A 185 -17.08 1.25 13.26
N TYR A 186 -16.98 0.91 11.97
CA TYR A 186 -15.83 0.17 11.45
C TYR A 186 -14.52 0.98 11.50
N ILE A 187 -14.55 2.26 11.14
CA ILE A 187 -13.38 3.15 11.25
C ILE A 187 -12.96 3.28 12.72
N LEU A 188 -13.91 3.38 13.64
CA LEU A 188 -13.64 3.48 15.06
C LEU A 188 -13.03 2.19 15.62
N LEU A 189 -13.51 1.01 15.16
CA LEU A 189 -12.87 -0.28 15.46
C LEU A 189 -11.44 -0.35 14.92
N LEU A 190 -11.19 0.16 13.72
CA LEU A 190 -9.85 0.24 13.15
C LEU A 190 -8.91 1.12 13.99
N ILE A 191 -9.39 2.29 14.42
CA ILE A 191 -8.62 3.20 15.29
C ILE A 191 -8.31 2.54 16.63
N ILE A 192 -9.29 1.88 17.26
CA ILE A 192 -9.09 1.15 18.51
C ILE A 192 -8.05 0.05 18.31
N TYR A 193 -8.19 -0.76 17.25
CA TYR A 193 -7.26 -1.86 16.96
C TYR A 193 -5.82 -1.37 16.80
N VAL A 194 -5.61 -0.39 15.92
CA VAL A 194 -4.29 0.20 15.67
C VAL A 194 -3.74 0.86 16.94
N GLY A 195 -4.58 1.57 17.69
CA GLY A 195 -4.20 2.20 18.95
C GLY A 195 -3.77 1.17 20.01
N THR A 196 -4.47 0.05 20.12
CA THR A 196 -4.14 -1.04 21.03
C THR A 196 -2.81 -1.70 20.65
N VAL A 197 -2.64 -2.07 19.38
CA VAL A 197 -1.40 -2.68 18.87
C VAL A 197 -0.19 -1.76 19.08
N SER A 198 -0.34 -0.47 18.73
CA SER A 198 0.70 0.52 18.94
C SER A 198 1.02 0.69 20.43
N ARG A 199 0.01 0.87 21.29
CA ARG A 199 0.22 1.05 22.74
C ARG A 199 0.96 -0.13 23.37
N TYR A 200 0.67 -1.36 22.96
CA TYR A 200 1.38 -2.55 23.45
C TYR A 200 2.85 -2.60 22.99
N GLN A 201 3.14 -2.19 21.75
CA GLN A 201 4.53 -2.05 21.28
C GLN A 201 5.32 -1.03 22.12
N TRP A 202 4.71 0.10 22.52
CA TRP A 202 5.38 1.10 23.34
C TRP A 202 5.48 0.72 24.82
N SER A 203 4.56 -0.10 25.33
CA SER A 203 4.50 -0.46 26.75
C SER A 203 5.41 -1.64 27.11
N PHE A 204 5.69 -2.52 26.14
CA PHE A 204 6.59 -3.66 26.30
C PHE A 204 7.87 -3.43 25.49
N TYR A 205 9.03 -3.50 26.15
CA TYR A 205 10.32 -3.49 25.48
C TYR A 205 10.55 -4.85 24.81
N PHE A 206 9.92 -5.06 23.66
CA PHE A 206 10.17 -6.23 22.83
C PHE A 206 11.57 -6.18 22.23
N ILE A 207 12.21 -7.34 22.14
CA ILE A 207 13.44 -7.47 21.34
C ILE A 207 13.07 -7.28 19.85
N GLY A 208 14.00 -6.81 19.01
CA GLY A 208 13.72 -6.49 17.60
C GLY A 208 13.03 -7.62 16.82
N SER A 209 13.36 -8.89 17.11
CA SER A 209 12.72 -10.07 16.52
C SER A 209 11.30 -10.33 17.03
N GLU A 210 11.04 -10.07 18.32
CA GLU A 210 9.72 -10.23 18.93
C GLU A 210 8.74 -9.17 18.43
N THR A 211 9.24 -7.94 18.20
CA THR A 211 8.45 -6.85 17.61
C THR A 211 7.94 -7.22 16.22
N ILE A 212 8.80 -7.85 15.41
CA ILE A 212 8.43 -8.34 14.07
C ILE A 212 7.33 -9.40 14.18
N LEU A 213 7.48 -10.37 15.07
CA LEU A 213 6.48 -11.42 15.24
C LEU A 213 5.14 -10.85 15.74
N TYR A 214 5.18 -9.90 16.67
CA TYR A 214 4.00 -9.22 17.18
C TYR A 214 3.26 -8.42 16.10
N LEU A 215 3.96 -7.59 15.33
CA LEU A 215 3.34 -6.81 14.25
C LEU A 215 2.82 -7.72 13.13
N GLY A 216 3.58 -8.75 12.75
CA GLY A 216 3.18 -9.73 11.74
C GLY A 216 1.91 -10.48 12.14
N THR A 217 1.86 -11.00 13.37
CA THR A 217 0.66 -11.66 13.91
C THR A 217 -0.53 -10.72 14.01
N GLY A 218 -0.32 -9.46 14.41
CA GLY A 218 -1.35 -8.43 14.40
C GLY A 218 -1.95 -8.18 13.00
N ILE A 219 -1.13 -8.13 11.96
CA ILE A 219 -1.64 -7.97 10.59
C ILE A 219 -2.45 -9.21 10.16
N VAL A 220 -1.97 -10.42 10.49
CA VAL A 220 -2.68 -11.67 10.15
C VAL A 220 -4.02 -11.76 10.87
N VAL A 221 -4.07 -11.45 12.18
CA VAL A 221 -5.32 -11.41 12.96
C VAL A 221 -6.30 -10.41 12.37
N TRP A 222 -5.82 -9.25 11.92
CA TRP A 222 -6.65 -8.24 11.25
C TRP A 222 -7.25 -8.77 9.93
N ILE A 223 -6.43 -9.43 9.11
CA ILE A 223 -6.90 -10.03 7.84
C ILE A 223 -7.96 -11.10 8.13
N ILE A 224 -7.69 -12.03 9.04
CA ILE A 224 -8.65 -13.10 9.39
C ILE A 224 -9.95 -12.51 9.92
N GLY A 225 -9.88 -11.52 10.83
CA GLY A 225 -11.05 -10.85 11.38
C GLY A 225 -11.92 -10.21 10.29
N ASN A 226 -11.30 -9.56 9.31
CA ASN A 226 -12.01 -8.97 8.17
C ASN A 226 -12.60 -10.02 7.22
N LEU A 227 -11.91 -11.12 6.97
CA LEU A 227 -12.42 -12.22 6.15
C LEU A 227 -13.68 -12.84 6.78
N LEU A 228 -13.65 -13.09 8.09
CA LEU A 228 -14.79 -13.62 8.84
C LEU A 228 -15.96 -12.64 8.87
N LEU A 229 -15.68 -11.35 9.06
CA LEU A 229 -16.71 -10.31 9.06
C LEU A 229 -17.32 -10.15 7.67
N SER A 230 -16.51 -10.24 6.61
CA SER A 230 -16.97 -10.25 5.22
C SER A 230 -17.88 -11.45 4.93
N ASP A 231 -17.51 -12.66 5.37
CA ASP A 231 -18.36 -13.85 5.24
C ASP A 231 -19.70 -13.68 5.98
N TYR A 232 -19.65 -13.19 7.22
CA TYR A 232 -20.86 -12.91 8.00
C TYR A 232 -21.78 -11.91 7.30
N LEU A 233 -21.24 -10.80 6.76
CA LEU A 233 -22.03 -9.80 6.05
C LEU A 233 -22.65 -10.34 4.76
N LEU A 234 -21.90 -11.13 3.99
CA LEU A 234 -22.37 -11.75 2.73
C LEU A 234 -23.46 -12.81 2.97
N ASN A 235 -23.41 -13.51 4.12
CA ASN A 235 -24.38 -14.55 4.47
C ASN A 235 -25.63 -14.00 5.18
N HIS A 236 -25.50 -12.98 6.04
CA HIS A 236 -26.61 -12.51 6.90
C HIS A 236 -27.20 -11.14 6.54
N LYS A 237 -26.43 -10.23 5.91
CA LYS A 237 -26.89 -8.85 5.63
C LYS A 237 -27.07 -8.53 4.15
N VAL A 238 -26.37 -9.25 3.28
CA VAL A 238 -26.67 -9.31 1.84
C VAL A 238 -27.78 -10.34 1.63
N SER A 239 -28.95 -10.06 2.19
CA SER A 239 -30.19 -10.71 1.79
C SER A 239 -30.81 -9.87 0.70
N VAL A 240 -30.88 -10.46 -0.49
CA VAL A 240 -31.86 -10.12 -1.52
C VAL A 240 -33.24 -9.82 -0.92
#